data_AF-A0A6I2TXV7-F1
#
_entry.id   AF-A0A6I2TXV7-F1
#
_cell.length_a   1.000
_cell.length_b   1.000
_cell.length_c   1.000
_cell.angle_alpha   90.00
_cell.angle_beta   90.00
_cell.angle_gamma   90.00
#
_symmetry.space_group_name_H-M   'P 1'
#
loop_
_entity.id
_entity.type
_entity.pdbx_description
1 polymer ?
#
loop_
_entity_poly.entity_id
_entity_poly.type
_entity_poly.pdbx_seq_one_letter_code
_entity_poly.pdbx_strand_id
1 'polypeptide(L)'
;MKKIKITEQIHVLGTTFKDIYEIADYSHNGISKDGVYVGQLVRHHLWFDECDYLSDNYWWRCFVFAKSKDDVENKLEKLREPEFREDLAPMIYWDDEYDDMKVTDDITL
;
A
#
# COMPACT_ATOMS: atom_id res chain seq x y z
N MET A 1 -1.14 -7.46 -13.43
CA MET A 1 -0.46 -7.49 -12.12
C MET A 1 1.06 -7.51 -12.28
N LYS A 2 1.71 -6.40 -11.89
CA LYS A 2 3.18 -6.30 -11.80
C LYS A 2 3.62 -6.57 -10.37
N LYS A 3 4.85 -7.06 -10.21
CA LYS A 3 5.52 -7.20 -8.91
C LYS A 3 6.75 -6.30 -8.90
N ILE A 4 6.95 -5.58 -7.80
CA ILE A 4 8.09 -4.69 -7.58
C ILE A 4 8.64 -4.92 -6.19
N LYS A 5 9.93 -4.68 -5.97
CA LYS A 5 10.52 -4.84 -4.63
C LYS A 5 10.17 -3.67 -3.72
N ILE A 6 10.13 -3.91 -2.41
CA ILE A 6 9.89 -2.86 -1.40
C ILE A 6 10.90 -1.69 -1.47
N THR A 7 12.11 -1.94 -1.98
CA THR A 7 13.19 -0.95 -2.12
C THR A 7 13.21 -0.21 -3.46
N GLU A 8 12.34 -0.58 -4.41
CA GLU A 8 12.29 0.05 -5.73
C GLU A 8 11.59 1.40 -5.68
N GLN A 9 11.99 2.30 -6.58
CA GLN A 9 11.31 3.57 -6.75
C GLN A 9 9.93 3.35 -7.38
N ILE A 10 8.97 4.15 -6.94
CA ILE A 10 7.57 3.99 -7.30
C ILE A 10 7.10 5.29 -7.93
N HIS A 11 6.78 5.24 -9.22
CA HIS A 11 6.24 6.37 -9.96
C HIS A 11 4.72 6.23 -10.05
N VAL A 12 3.99 7.22 -9.55
CA VAL A 12 2.52 7.20 -9.49
C VAL A 12 1.96 8.59 -9.67
N LEU A 13 1.03 8.76 -10.61
CA LEU A 13 0.35 10.03 -10.91
C LEU A 13 1.30 11.23 -11.14
N GLY A 14 2.48 10.97 -11.73
CA GLY A 14 3.50 11.99 -12.00
C GLY A 14 4.40 12.33 -10.80
N THR A 15 4.31 11.59 -9.70
CA THR A 15 5.13 11.73 -8.50
C THR A 15 6.01 10.50 -8.32
N THR A 16 7.27 10.70 -7.94
CA THR A 16 8.20 9.62 -7.62
C THR A 16 8.35 9.47 -6.11
N PHE A 17 8.11 8.26 -5.61
CA PHE A 17 8.44 7.86 -4.25
C PHE A 17 9.73 7.02 -4.26
N LYS A 18 10.55 7.19 -3.23
CA LYS A 18 11.84 6.54 -3.07
C LYS A 18 11.70 5.03 -2.89
N ASP A 19 10.74 4.64 -2.07
CA ASP A 19 10.45 3.26 -1.68
C ASP A 19 9.08 3.19 -0.97
N ILE A 20 8.67 2.00 -0.54
CA ILE A 20 7.41 1.80 0.20
C ILE A 20 7.40 2.49 1.56
N TYR A 21 8.56 2.70 2.20
CA TYR A 21 8.63 3.32 3.51
C TYR A 21 8.33 4.81 3.43
N GLU A 22 8.77 5.49 2.37
CA GLU A 22 8.34 6.86 2.11
C GLU A 22 6.82 6.94 1.89
N ILE A 23 6.24 6.02 1.11
CA ILE A 23 4.79 5.96 0.90
C ILE A 23 4.02 5.80 2.22
N ALA A 24 4.51 4.91 3.10
CA ALA A 24 3.92 4.70 4.42
C ALA A 24 4.02 5.96 5.30
N ASP A 25 5.13 6.70 5.24
CA ASP A 25 5.30 7.96 5.98
C ASP A 25 4.33 9.05 5.51
N TYR A 26 4.21 9.27 4.20
CA TYR A 26 3.25 10.23 3.64
C TYR A 26 1.80 9.86 3.98
N SER A 27 1.48 8.55 3.95
CA SER A 27 0.16 8.07 4.34
C SER A 27 -0.12 8.27 5.82
N HIS A 28 0.84 7.97 6.70
CA HIS A 28 0.71 8.18 8.14
C HIS A 28 0.54 9.66 8.51
N ASN A 29 1.29 10.54 7.86
CA ASN A 29 1.24 11.99 8.10
C ASN A 29 0.01 12.66 7.45
N GLY A 30 -0.70 11.98 6.54
CA GLY A 30 -1.89 12.51 5.86
C GLY A 30 -1.61 13.74 4.99
N ILE A 31 -0.36 13.88 4.53
CA ILE A 31 0.10 14.97 3.66
C ILE A 31 0.28 14.45 2.22
N SER A 32 0.28 15.36 1.24
CA SER A 32 0.57 15.00 -0.14
C SER A 32 2.04 15.16 -0.48
N LYS A 33 2.52 14.32 -1.39
CA LYS A 33 3.78 14.53 -2.11
C LYS A 33 3.46 15.04 -3.51
N ASP A 34 3.88 16.26 -3.84
CA ASP A 34 3.63 16.87 -5.15
C ASP A 34 2.14 16.80 -5.59
N GLY A 35 1.23 16.98 -4.63
CA GLY A 35 -0.22 16.91 -4.86
C GLY A 35 -0.80 15.49 -5.01
N VAL A 36 -0.02 14.44 -4.75
CA VAL A 36 -0.51 13.05 -4.64
C VAL A 36 -0.69 12.69 -3.17
N TYR A 37 -1.91 12.30 -2.81
CA TYR A 37 -2.27 11.77 -1.51
C TYR A 37 -2.20 10.24 -1.51
N VAL A 38 -1.87 9.68 -0.35
CA VAL A 38 -1.75 8.23 -0.13
C VAL A 38 -2.62 7.83 1.06
N GLY A 39 -3.54 6.91 0.83
CA GLY A 39 -4.29 6.24 1.90
C GLY A 39 -3.74 4.85 2.14
N GLN A 40 -3.76 4.40 3.40
CA GLN A 40 -3.37 3.04 3.76
C GLN A 40 -4.49 2.31 4.48
N LEU A 41 -4.68 1.04 4.11
CA LEU A 41 -5.40 0.06 4.91
C LEU A 41 -4.40 -0.96 5.40
N VAL A 42 -4.35 -1.16 6.71
CA VAL A 42 -3.43 -2.09 7.37
C VAL A 42 -4.26 -3.06 8.19
N ARG A 43 -4.07 -4.37 7.98
CA ARG A 43 -4.60 -5.40 8.88
C ARG A 43 -3.49 -6.31 9.38
N HIS A 44 -3.62 -6.64 10.66
CA HIS A 44 -2.75 -7.57 11.35
C HIS A 44 -3.38 -8.95 11.31
N HIS A 45 -2.62 -9.97 10.91
CA HIS A 45 -3.04 -11.35 11.05
C HIS A 45 -2.35 -11.97 12.27
N LEU A 46 -3.09 -12.09 13.38
CA LEU A 46 -2.68 -12.90 14.52
C LEU A 46 -2.94 -14.37 14.19
N TRP A 47 -1.90 -15.13 13.88
CA TRP A 47 -1.97 -16.59 13.91
C TRP A 47 -1.95 -17.01 15.38
N PHE A 48 -3.13 -17.26 15.94
CA PHE A 48 -3.27 -17.82 17.28
C PHE A 48 -3.43 -19.34 17.16
N ASP A 49 -2.35 -20.03 16.82
CA ASP A 49 -2.24 -21.48 17.02
C ASP A 49 -1.16 -21.75 18.08
N GLU A 50 -1.46 -22.68 18.99
CA GLU A 50 -0.89 -22.84 20.34
C GLU A 50 0.64 -23.14 20.45
N CYS A 51 1.44 -22.95 19.41
CA CYS A 51 2.85 -23.39 19.40
C CYS A 51 3.94 -22.32 19.18
N ASP A 52 3.67 -21.10 18.73
CA ASP A 52 4.75 -20.16 18.40
C ASP A 52 4.72 -18.88 19.25
N TYR A 53 5.44 -18.93 20.38
CA TYR A 53 5.78 -17.78 21.23
C TYR A 53 6.84 -16.83 20.60
N LEU A 54 7.07 -16.90 19.28
CA LEU A 54 8.08 -16.13 18.55
C LEU A 54 7.55 -15.60 17.20
N SER A 55 6.76 -14.53 17.28
CA SER A 55 7.01 -13.24 16.60
C SER A 55 7.13 -13.11 15.08
N ASP A 56 6.23 -13.68 14.28
CA ASP A 56 6.02 -13.13 12.93
C ASP A 56 4.70 -12.35 12.87
N ASN A 57 4.80 -11.03 13.08
CA ASN A 57 3.68 -10.13 12.89
C ASN A 57 3.49 -9.88 11.40
N TYR A 58 2.67 -10.70 10.72
CA TYR A 58 2.33 -10.46 9.33
C TYR A 58 1.31 -9.34 9.19
N TRP A 59 1.62 -8.37 8.33
CA TRP A 59 0.74 -7.26 8.01
C TRP A 59 0.36 -7.28 6.54
N TRP A 60 -0.94 -7.31 6.27
CA TRP A 60 -1.42 -6.96 4.94
C TRP A 60 -1.59 -5.46 4.85
N ARG A 61 -0.92 -4.85 3.89
CA ARG A 61 -0.98 -3.41 3.64
C ARG A 61 -1.46 -3.14 2.23
N CYS A 62 -2.42 -2.25 2.13
CA CYS A 62 -2.87 -1.70 0.86
C CYS A 62 -2.63 -0.20 0.86
N PHE A 63 -2.03 0.32 -0.21
CA PHE A 63 -1.88 1.74 -0.45
C PHE A 63 -2.66 2.15 -1.68
N VAL A 64 -3.47 3.20 -1.56
CA VAL A 64 -4.24 3.78 -2.66
C VAL A 64 -3.82 5.23 -2.89
N PHE A 65 -3.75 5.64 -4.15
CA PHE A 65 -3.25 6.95 -4.55
C PHE A 65 -4.35 7.76 -5.24
N ALA A 66 -4.40 9.07 -4.96
CA ALA A 66 -5.23 10.01 -5.70
C ALA A 66 -4.69 11.44 -5.63
N LYS A 67 -5.26 12.35 -6.43
CA LYS A 67 -4.93 13.79 -6.42
C LYS A 67 -5.72 14.60 -5.37
N SER A 68 -6.70 13.98 -4.72
CA SER A 68 -7.50 14.59 -3.65
C SER A 68 -7.61 13.64 -2.45
N LYS A 69 -7.86 14.20 -1.26
CA LYS A 69 -8.12 13.39 -0.05
C LYS A 69 -9.43 12.62 -0.15
N ASP A 70 -10.48 13.27 -0.64
CA ASP A 70 -11.80 12.68 -0.79
C ASP A 70 -11.76 11.43 -1.69
N ASP A 71 -10.99 11.44 -2.79
CA ASP A 71 -10.82 10.27 -3.64
C ASP A 71 -10.07 9.13 -2.94
N VAL A 72 -9.06 9.45 -2.12
CA VAL A 72 -8.37 8.46 -1.29
C VAL A 72 -9.34 7.83 -0.31
N GLU A 73 -10.13 8.63 0.40
CA GLU A 73 -11.13 8.16 1.36
C GLU A 73 -12.18 7.27 0.69
N ASN A 74 -12.73 7.71 -0.45
CA ASN A 74 -13.66 6.92 -1.26
C ASN A 74 -13.08 5.56 -1.70
N LYS A 75 -11.78 5.51 -2.04
CA LYS A 75 -11.10 4.25 -2.39
C LYS A 75 -10.92 3.35 -1.17
N LEU A 76 -10.54 3.91 -0.02
CA LEU A 76 -10.42 3.17 1.23
C LEU A 76 -11.76 2.61 1.71
N GLU A 77 -12.86 3.35 1.58
CA GLU A 77 -14.21 2.86 1.93
C GLU A 77 -14.64 1.66 1.08
N LYS A 78 -14.26 1.66 -0.21
CA LYS A 78 -14.48 0.52 -1.12
C LYS A 78 -13.59 -0.67 -0.79
N LEU A 79 -12.47 -0.44 -0.12
CA LEU A 79 -11.49 -1.45 0.29
C LEU A 79 -11.77 -1.89 1.73
N ARG A 80 -12.76 -2.78 1.90
CA ARG A 80 -13.19 -3.27 3.22
C ARG A 80 -12.18 -4.23 3.88
N GLU A 81 -11.44 -4.94 3.04
CA GLU A 81 -10.42 -5.91 3.40
C GLU A 81 -9.17 -5.69 2.54
N PRO A 82 -7.99 -6.06 3.04
CA PRO A 82 -6.75 -5.92 2.28
C PRO A 82 -6.73 -6.92 1.11
N GLU A 83 -7.14 -6.45 -0.05
CA GLU A 83 -7.18 -7.22 -1.29
C GLU A 83 -6.59 -6.37 -2.43
N PHE A 84 -5.84 -7.00 -3.33
CA PHE A 84 -5.39 -6.32 -4.55
C PHE A 84 -6.56 -6.09 -5.50
N ARG A 85 -6.85 -4.82 -5.80
CA ARG A 85 -8.05 -4.37 -6.54
C ARG A 85 -7.65 -3.46 -7.70
N GLU A 86 -7.76 -3.95 -8.94
CA GLU A 86 -7.41 -3.16 -10.13
C GLU A 86 -8.36 -1.97 -10.36
N ASP A 87 -9.61 -2.05 -9.90
CA ASP A 87 -10.58 -0.95 -9.98
C ASP A 87 -10.24 0.24 -9.06
N LEU A 88 -9.34 0.05 -8.10
CA LEU A 88 -8.87 1.09 -7.18
C LEU A 88 -7.56 1.74 -7.62
N ALA A 89 -7.08 1.40 -8.83
CA ALA A 89 -5.84 1.93 -9.39
C ALA A 89 -5.76 3.49 -9.30
N PRO A 90 -4.57 4.05 -9.02
CA PRO A 90 -3.34 3.35 -8.70
C PRO A 90 -3.35 2.77 -7.28
N MET A 91 -2.84 1.55 -7.12
CA MET A 91 -2.82 0.80 -5.85
C MET A 91 -1.59 -0.10 -5.71
N ILE A 92 -1.13 -0.26 -4.47
CA ILE A 92 -0.13 -1.25 -4.04
C ILE A 92 -0.79 -2.19 -3.02
N TYR A 93 -0.55 -3.49 -3.17
CA TYR A 93 -0.82 -4.50 -2.15
C TYR A 93 0.50 -5.13 -1.72
N TRP A 94 0.74 -5.17 -0.42
CA TRP A 94 1.93 -5.75 0.19
C TRP A 94 1.52 -6.73 1.27
N ASP A 95 1.97 -7.96 1.08
CA ASP A 95 1.86 -9.06 2.04
C ASP A 95 3.26 -9.22 2.64
N ASP A 96 3.42 -8.88 3.92
CA ASP A 96 4.72 -8.83 4.64
C ASP A 96 5.51 -10.15 4.60
N GLU A 97 4.91 -11.23 4.09
CA GLU A 97 5.58 -12.50 3.77
C GLU A 97 6.66 -12.39 2.67
N TYR A 98 6.61 -11.36 1.81
CA TYR A 98 7.50 -11.25 0.64
C TYR A 98 8.15 -9.88 0.51
N ASP A 99 9.38 -9.87 -0.02
CA ASP A 99 10.08 -8.65 -0.48
C ASP A 99 9.40 -7.99 -1.70
N ASP A 100 8.43 -8.67 -2.32
CA ASP A 100 7.71 -8.25 -3.52
C ASP A 100 6.31 -7.71 -3.17
N MET A 101 5.95 -6.58 -3.78
CA MET A 101 4.63 -5.97 -3.70
C MET A 101 3.90 -6.09 -5.03
N LYS A 102 2.59 -6.30 -4.98
CA LYS A 102 1.71 -6.29 -6.16
C LYS A 102 1.26 -4.86 -6.44
N VAL A 103 1.41 -4.42 -7.69
CA VAL A 103 1.03 -3.06 -8.10
C VAL A 103 0.16 -3.06 -9.36
N THR A 104 -0.72 -2.07 -9.45
CA THR A 104 -1.54 -1.79 -10.64
C THR A 104 -0.68 -1.19 -11.76
N ASP A 105 -1.14 -1.27 -13.01
CA ASP A 105 -0.32 -0.92 -14.17
C ASP A 105 0.06 0.57 -14.28
N ASP A 106 -0.72 1.45 -13.65
CA ASP A 106 -0.47 2.90 -13.52
C ASP A 106 0.75 3.24 -12.65
N ILE A 107 1.30 2.23 -11.96
CA ILE A 107 2.55 2.35 -11.23
C ILE A 107 3.69 1.90 -12.13
N THR A 108 4.68 2.78 -12.30
CA THR A 108 5.88 2.52 -13.10
C THR A 108 7.14 2.53 -12.25
N LEU A 109 8.17 1.87 -12.75
CA LEU A 109 9.52 1.82 -12.15
C LEU A 109 10.38 2.97 -12.66
#